data_AF-A0A918D7C2-F1
#
_entry.id   AF-A0A918D7C2-F1
#
_cell.length_a   1.000
_cell.length_b   1.000
_cell.length_c   1.000
_cell.angle_alpha   90.00
_cell.angle_beta   90.00
_cell.angle_gamma   90.00
#
_symmetry.space_group_name_H-M   'P 1'
#
loop_
_entity.id
_entity.type
_entity.pdbx_description
1 polymer ?
#
loop_
_entity_poly.entity_id
_entity_poly.type
_entity_poly.pdbx_seq_one_letter_code
_entity_poly.pdbx_strand_id
1 'polypeptide(L)'
;MILKHGDDGGPLAERRVLGEVFDRDGLAELRALTTTGEFLNDICRCHGSLTVALLDADGEFIASGSYHGRTDISWERGRFGNNLEVADPERLRAFLERRVGRSSGPPP
;
A
#
# COMPACT_ATOMS: atom_id res chain seq x y z
N MET A 1 0.23 -7.40 1.50
CA MET A 1 -0.95 -7.53 0.63
C MET A 1 -1.32 -6.19 -0.02
N ILE A 2 -1.94 -6.21 -1.19
CA ILE A 2 -2.56 -5.05 -1.85
C ILE A 2 -4.07 -5.25 -1.84
N LEU A 3 -4.80 -4.34 -1.21
CA LEU A 3 -6.24 -4.43 -0.98
C LEU A 3 -6.97 -3.37 -1.81
N LYS A 4 -8.19 -3.70 -2.23
CA LYS A 4 -9.09 -2.75 -2.86
C LYS A 4 -9.52 -1.66 -1.86
N HIS A 5 -9.69 -0.44 -2.37
CA HIS A 5 -10.07 0.75 -1.61
C HIS A 5 -8.97 1.27 -0.67
N GLY A 6 -9.00 2.58 -0.42
CA GLY A 6 -8.14 3.23 0.56
C GLY A 6 -8.84 3.31 1.92
N ASP A 7 -8.83 4.47 2.57
CA ASP A 7 -9.27 4.65 3.95
C ASP A 7 -10.77 4.38 4.18
N ASP A 8 -11.61 4.51 3.16
CA ASP A 8 -13.06 4.29 3.24
C ASP A 8 -13.49 2.83 3.00
N GLY A 9 -12.55 1.92 2.76
CA GLY A 9 -12.81 0.53 2.37
C GLY A 9 -13.39 -0.39 3.46
N GLY A 10 -13.78 0.12 4.63
CA GLY A 10 -14.22 -0.71 5.77
C GLY A 10 -13.08 -1.49 6.44
N PRO A 11 -13.38 -2.50 7.28
CA PRO A 11 -12.37 -3.29 8.00
C PRO A 11 -11.39 -3.98 7.05
N LEU A 12 -10.08 -3.93 7.30
CA LEU A 12 -9.05 -4.51 6.41
C LEU A 12 -9.29 -6.00 6.12
N ALA A 13 -9.73 -6.77 7.11
CA ALA A 13 -10.00 -8.21 6.99
C ALA A 13 -11.13 -8.55 6.01
N GLU A 14 -12.02 -7.60 5.73
CA GLU A 14 -13.16 -7.78 4.81
C GLU A 14 -12.84 -7.30 3.40
N ARG A 15 -11.68 -6.67 3.18
CA ARG A 15 -11.34 -6.06 1.90
C ARG A 15 -10.86 -7.11 0.91
N ARG A 16 -11.32 -6.98 -0.33
CA ARG A 16 -10.84 -7.81 -1.44
C ARG A 16 -9.34 -7.63 -1.65
N VAL A 17 -8.60 -8.73 -1.56
CA VAL A 17 -7.19 -8.80 -1.98
C VAL A 17 -7.11 -8.72 -3.50
N LEU A 18 -6.28 -7.80 -4.00
CA LEU A 18 -6.03 -7.60 -5.43
C LEU A 18 -4.69 -8.18 -5.86
N GLY A 19 -3.76 -8.34 -4.93
CA GLY A 19 -2.46 -8.94 -5.17
C GLY A 19 -1.66 -9.11 -3.90
N GLU A 20 -0.65 -9.96 -3.98
CA GLU A 20 0.25 -10.26 -2.88
C GLU A 20 1.71 -10.15 -3.32
N VAL A 21 2.58 -9.82 -2.36
CA VAL A 21 4.01 -9.65 -2.56
C VAL A 21 4.70 -10.36 -1.42
N PHE A 22 5.26 -11.53 -1.70
CA PHE A 22 6.02 -12.35 -0.74
C PHE A 22 7.46 -12.56 -1.18
N ASP A 23 7.75 -12.38 -2.47
CA ASP A 23 9.09 -12.51 -3.00
C ASP A 23 9.99 -11.36 -2.52
N ARG A 24 11.23 -11.71 -2.17
CA ARG A 24 12.22 -10.78 -1.57
C ARG A 24 12.41 -9.53 -2.42
N ASP A 25 12.51 -9.71 -3.73
CA ASP A 25 12.82 -8.61 -4.66
C ASP A 25 11.62 -7.66 -4.79
N GLY A 26 10.40 -8.20 -4.86
CA GLY A 26 9.17 -7.43 -4.81
C GLY A 26 8.97 -6.67 -3.50
N LEU A 27 9.29 -7.29 -2.36
CA LEU A 27 9.25 -6.63 -1.06
C LEU A 27 10.27 -5.49 -0.96
N ALA A 28 11.51 -5.72 -1.42
CA ALA A 28 12.55 -4.70 -1.44
C ALA A 28 12.16 -3.51 -2.32
N GLU A 29 11.60 -3.77 -3.49
CA GLU A 29 11.13 -2.72 -4.40
C GLU A 29 9.95 -1.94 -3.82
N LEU A 30 8.93 -2.62 -3.29
CA LEU A 30 7.78 -1.95 -2.65
C LEU A 30 8.24 -1.05 -1.50
N ARG A 31 9.16 -1.54 -0.66
CA ARG A 31 9.72 -0.76 0.44
C ARG A 31 10.41 0.50 -0.09
N ALA A 32 11.29 0.38 -1.07
CA ALA A 32 11.99 1.53 -1.64
C ALA A 32 11.01 2.57 -2.18
N LEU A 33 9.98 2.14 -2.93
CA LEU A 33 8.99 3.02 -3.56
C LEU A 33 8.03 3.70 -2.58
N THR A 34 7.88 3.19 -1.36
CA THR A 34 6.89 3.68 -0.39
C THR A 34 7.51 4.28 0.87
N THR A 35 8.83 4.36 0.94
CA THR A 35 9.56 4.92 2.10
C THR A 35 10.58 5.98 1.73
N THR A 36 10.79 6.22 0.43
CA THR A 36 11.68 7.28 -0.07
C THR A 36 10.85 8.37 -0.72
N GLY A 37 11.08 9.62 -0.32
CA GLY A 37 10.29 10.77 -0.73
C GLY A 37 10.33 11.88 0.30
N GLU A 38 9.34 12.77 0.26
CA GLU A 38 9.20 13.90 1.18
C GLU A 38 7.84 13.86 1.89
N PHE A 39 7.84 14.09 3.20
CA PHE A 39 6.61 14.26 3.95
C PHE A 39 6.06 15.67 3.75
N LEU A 40 4.81 15.76 3.29
CA LEU A 40 4.19 17.03 2.92
C LEU A 40 3.76 17.86 4.14
N ASN A 41 3.71 17.26 5.33
CA ASN A 41 3.05 17.83 6.53
C ASN A 41 1.61 18.26 6.23
N ASP A 42 0.99 17.57 5.28
CA ASP A 42 -0.39 17.73 4.86
C ASP A 42 -0.98 16.35 4.55
N ILE A 43 -2.30 16.29 4.54
CA ILE A 43 -3.09 15.10 4.37
C ILE A 43 -4.01 15.29 3.17
N CYS A 44 -3.85 14.50 2.11
CA CYS A 44 -4.89 14.42 1.08
C CYS A 44 -6.20 14.00 1.73
N ARG A 45 -7.27 14.76 1.53
CA ARG A 45 -8.61 14.41 2.03
C ARG A 45 -9.32 13.34 1.21
N CYS A 46 -8.70 12.92 0.10
CA CYS A 46 -9.16 11.79 -0.69
C CYS A 46 -9.02 10.49 0.10
N HIS A 47 -9.99 9.58 -0.05
CA HIS A 47 -9.92 8.27 0.60
C HIS A 47 -8.78 7.39 0.07
N GLY A 48 -8.18 7.72 -1.08
CA GLY A 48 -7.21 6.86 -1.73
C GLY A 48 -7.87 5.75 -2.54
N SER A 49 -7.07 5.02 -3.31
CA SER A 49 -7.57 4.02 -4.27
C SER A 49 -7.28 2.58 -3.86
N LEU A 50 -6.15 2.36 -3.20
CA LEU A 50 -5.64 1.06 -2.78
C LEU A 50 -5.03 1.16 -1.40
N THR A 51 -4.99 0.05 -0.68
CA THR A 51 -4.27 -0.07 0.58
C THR A 51 -3.17 -1.12 0.45
N VAL A 52 -1.96 -0.76 0.85
CA VAL A 52 -0.86 -1.71 1.09
C VAL A 52 -0.91 -2.11 2.55
N ALA A 53 -1.20 -3.38 2.84
CA ALA A 53 -1.15 -3.93 4.18
C ALA A 53 0.15 -4.74 4.38
N LEU A 54 0.91 -4.40 5.40
CA LEU A 54 2.09 -5.13 5.85
C LEU A 54 1.68 -6.17 6.88
N LEU A 55 2.11 -7.40 6.64
CA LEU A 55 1.93 -8.52 7.55
C LEU A 55 3.29 -8.98 8.07
N ASP A 56 3.30 -9.61 9.25
CA ASP A 56 4.47 -10.34 9.73
C ASP A 56 4.60 -11.72 9.07
N ALA A 57 5.54 -12.53 9.56
CA ALA A 57 5.80 -13.87 9.03
C ALA A 57 4.68 -14.87 9.35
N ASP A 58 3.88 -14.62 10.38
CA ASP A 58 2.73 -15.44 10.78
C ASP A 58 1.44 -15.00 10.06
N GLY A 59 1.50 -13.91 9.29
CA GLY A 59 0.37 -13.33 8.56
C GLY A 59 -0.43 -12.31 9.38
N GLU A 60 0.07 -11.91 10.55
CA GLU A 60 -0.58 -10.92 11.41
C GLU A 60 -0.34 -9.50 10.89
N PHE A 61 -1.35 -8.65 11.04
CA PHE A 61 -1.29 -7.26 10.56
C PHE A 61 -0.33 -6.41 11.39
N ILE A 62 0.61 -5.73 10.72
CA ILE A 62 1.55 -4.78 11.35
C ILE A 62 1.14 -3.33 11.08
N ALA A 63 0.92 -2.99 9.82
CA ALA A 63 0.71 -1.60 9.39
C ALA A 63 0.05 -1.53 8.01
N SER A 64 -0.51 -0.38 7.69
CA SER A 64 -1.15 -0.10 6.42
C SER A 64 -0.76 1.26 5.85
N GLY A 65 -0.70 1.34 4.52
CA GLY A 65 -0.51 2.58 3.78
C GLY A 65 -1.55 2.71 2.68
N SER A 66 -2.29 3.83 2.67
CA SER A 66 -3.27 4.13 1.62
C SER A 66 -2.60 4.91 0.49
N TYR A 67 -2.89 4.55 -0.77
CA TYR A 67 -2.33 5.17 -1.97
C TYR A 67 -3.26 6.28 -2.51
N HIS A 68 -2.75 7.51 -2.57
CA HIS A 68 -3.48 8.75 -2.90
C HIS A 68 -2.92 9.41 -4.15
N GLY A 69 -3.79 10.12 -4.89
CA GLY A 69 -3.37 11.11 -5.90
C GLY A 69 -2.55 10.61 -7.09
N ARG A 70 -2.26 9.30 -7.17
CA ARG A 70 -1.25 8.66 -8.06
C ARG A 70 0.21 8.96 -7.69
N THR A 71 0.45 9.65 -6.58
CA THR A 71 1.76 10.22 -6.23
C THR A 71 2.17 9.95 -4.78
N ASP A 72 1.20 9.68 -3.91
CA ASP A 72 1.44 9.71 -2.47
C ASP A 72 1.00 8.43 -1.79
N ILE A 73 1.67 8.11 -0.68
CA ILE A 73 1.21 7.08 0.26
C ILE A 73 1.08 7.67 1.66
N SER A 74 0.01 7.33 2.36
CA SER A 74 -0.19 7.72 3.76
C SER A 74 -0.12 6.48 4.62
N TRP A 75 1.05 6.24 5.21
CA TRP A 75 1.25 5.19 6.20
C TRP A 75 0.53 5.55 7.48
N GLU A 76 -0.24 4.62 8.04
CA GLU A 76 -0.90 4.76 9.34
C GLU A 76 -1.58 6.12 9.49
N ARG A 77 -2.40 6.51 8.49
CA ARG A 77 -3.01 7.84 8.37
C ARG A 77 -3.63 8.36 9.67
N GLY A 78 -4.37 7.52 10.38
CA GLY A 78 -5.00 7.89 11.66
C GLY A 78 -4.01 8.20 12.78
N ARG A 79 -2.77 7.70 12.67
CA ARG A 79 -1.69 7.89 13.64
C ARG A 79 -0.73 8.99 13.23
N PHE A 80 -0.23 8.98 12.00
CA PHE A 80 0.79 9.92 11.55
C PHE A 80 0.22 11.20 10.96
N GLY A 81 -0.99 11.14 10.39
CA GLY A 81 -1.62 12.31 9.79
C GLY A 81 -0.73 13.00 8.75
N ASN A 82 -0.12 12.23 7.85
CA ASN A 82 0.78 12.78 6.84
C ASN A 82 0.76 11.93 5.56
N ASN A 83 1.05 12.58 4.44
CA ASN A 83 1.31 11.93 3.17
C ASN A 83 2.82 11.97 2.87
N LEU A 84 3.36 10.85 2.40
CA LEU A 84 4.66 10.79 1.75
C LEU A 84 4.43 10.95 0.24
N GLU A 85 4.91 12.07 -0.32
CA GLU A 85 5.09 12.20 -1.76
C GLU A 85 6.28 11.33 -2.15
N VAL A 86 6.05 10.27 -2.93
CA VAL A 86 7.10 9.29 -3.21
C VAL A 86 8.04 9.81 -4.29
N ALA A 87 9.33 9.46 -4.17
CA ALA A 87 10.35 9.95 -5.10
C ALA A 87 10.18 9.47 -6.55
N ASP A 88 9.46 8.36 -6.78
CA ASP A 88 9.18 7.81 -8.12
C ASP A 88 7.73 7.30 -8.20
N PRO A 89 6.75 8.22 -8.41
CA PRO A 89 5.34 7.88 -8.38
C PRO A 89 4.90 7.03 -9.57
N GLU A 90 5.58 7.16 -10.72
CA GLU A 90 5.28 6.36 -11.90
C GLU A 90 5.67 4.90 -11.69
N ARG A 91 6.84 4.66 -11.09
CA ARG A 91 7.27 3.30 -10.77
C ARG A 91 6.44 2.66 -9.67
N LEU A 92 5.99 3.43 -8.67
CA LEU A 92 5.02 2.94 -7.68
C LEU A 92 3.71 2.55 -8.35
N ARG A 93 3.15 3.39 -9.21
CA ARG A 93 1.94 3.07 -9.97
C ARG A 93 2.12 1.78 -10.79
N ALA A 94 3.19 1.69 -11.57
CA ALA A 94 3.51 0.50 -12.36
C ALA A 94 3.73 -0.74 -11.47
N PHE A 95 4.20 -0.57 -10.22
CA PHE A 95 4.30 -1.64 -9.22
C PHE A 95 2.95 -2.15 -8.80
N LEU A 96 2.05 -1.26 -8.44
CA LEU A 96 0.73 -1.65 -8.00
C LEU A 96 -0.04 -2.30 -9.16
N GLU A 97 0.01 -1.72 -10.36
CA GLU A 97 -0.67 -2.24 -11.55
C GLU A 97 -0.23 -3.66 -11.92
N ARG A 98 1.07 -3.98 -11.88
CA ARG A 98 1.56 -5.34 -12.22
C ARG A 98 1.22 -6.40 -11.17
N ARG A 99 0.95 -5.99 -9.93
CA ARG A 99 0.62 -6.89 -8.81
C ARG A 99 -0.89 -7.05 -8.64
N VAL A 100 -1.68 -6.02 -8.95
CA VAL A 100 -3.14 -6.06 -9.03
C VAL A 100 -3.54 -6.96 -10.21
N GLY A 101 -3.99 -8.19 -9.93
CA GLY A 101 -4.38 -9.17 -10.94
C GLY A 101 -3.59 -10.47 -10.94
N ARG A 102 -2.55 -10.61 -10.11
CA ARG A 102 -1.97 -11.91 -9.75
C ARG A 102 -2.58 -12.37 -8.44
N SER A 103 -3.76 -12.99 -8.52
CA SER A 103 -4.27 -13.82 -7.42
C SER A 103 -3.50 -15.14 -7.44
N SER A 104 -2.42 -15.23 -6.67
CA SER A 104 -2.00 -16.54 -6.15
C SER A 104 -3.04 -16.96 -5.13
N GLY A 105 -3.68 -18.11 -5.34
CA GLY A 105 -4.41 -18.77 -4.26
C GLY A 105 -3.44 -19.16 -3.13
N PRO A 106 -3.96 -19.50 -1.93
CA PRO A 106 -3.12 -19.87 -0.80
C PRO A 106 -2.20 -21.04 -1.15
N PRO A 107 -0.99 -21.14 -0.57
CA PRO A 107 -0.15 -22.33 -0.73
C PRO A 107 -0.87 -23.56 -0.17
N PRO A 108 -0.61 -24.77 -0.72
CA PRO A 108 -1.24 -26.01 -0.29
C PRO A 108 -0.97 -26.36 1.17
#